data_AF-A0A410E0R8-F1
#
_entry.id   AF-A0A410E0R8-F1
#
_cell.length_a   1.000
_cell.length_b   1.000
_cell.length_c   1.000
_cell.angle_alpha   90.00
_cell.angle_beta   90.00
_cell.angle_gamma   90.00
#
_symmetry.space_group_name_H-M   'P 1'
#
loop_
_entity.id
_entity.type
_entity.pdbx_description
1 polymer ?
#
loop_
_entity_poly.entity_id
_entity_poly.type
_entity_poly.pdbx_seq_one_letter_code
_entity_poly.pdbx_strand_id
1 'polypeptide(L)'
;MNFGDKIKLLRREAGLSQEDLAKKLGITQKSICNYENNTRFPKGQKIITGLAEIFNVSVDYLISDNENVSRDENFISSAKAEFGYKGKKEAEMILKRTSAVLAGGELSDEDKDAFFKSITEIYFDAKQKARKKYGKKSASIGNDGNKTP
;
A
#
# COMPACT_ATOMS: atom_id res chain seq x y z
N MET A 1 -6.02 -6.49 -3.48
CA MET A 1 -5.99 -6.92 -4.90
C MET A 1 -5.21 -8.22 -5.01
N ASN A 2 -5.86 -9.29 -5.48
CA ASN A 2 -5.26 -10.63 -5.58
C ASN A 2 -4.49 -10.80 -6.91
N PHE A 3 -3.85 -11.96 -7.10
CA PHE A 3 -3.10 -12.28 -8.32
C PHE A 3 -3.94 -12.12 -9.59
N GLY A 4 -5.14 -12.69 -9.64
CA GLY A 4 -6.00 -12.65 -10.82
C GLY A 4 -6.42 -11.24 -11.22
N ASP A 5 -6.74 -10.41 -10.23
CA ASP A 5 -7.08 -9.01 -10.44
C ASP A 5 -5.93 -8.26 -11.10
N LYS A 6 -4.68 -8.49 -10.65
CA LYS A 6 -3.49 -7.82 -11.20
C LYS A 6 -3.23 -8.21 -12.65
N ILE A 7 -3.34 -9.50 -12.97
CA ILE A 7 -3.19 -9.96 -14.35
C ILE A 7 -4.24 -9.30 -15.24
N LYS A 8 -5.49 -9.22 -14.77
CA LYS A 8 -6.59 -8.59 -15.50
C LYS A 8 -6.35 -7.10 -15.72
N LEU A 9 -5.84 -6.40 -14.71
CA LEU A 9 -5.49 -4.98 -14.80
C LEU A 9 -4.36 -4.76 -15.82
N LEU A 10 -3.20 -5.41 -15.60
CA LEU A 10 -2.02 -5.26 -16.45
C LEU A 10 -2.31 -5.62 -17.92
N ARG A 11 -3.10 -6.68 -18.14
CA ARG A 11 -3.53 -7.07 -19.50
C ARG A 11 -4.33 -5.97 -20.18
N ARG A 12 -5.24 -5.32 -19.46
CA ARG A 12 -6.07 -4.23 -19.99
C ARG A 12 -5.23 -2.98 -20.26
N GLU A 13 -4.31 -2.64 -19.37
CA GLU A 13 -3.37 -1.52 -19.55
C GLU A 13 -2.45 -1.75 -20.77
N ALA A 14 -2.04 -2.99 -21.01
CA ALA A 14 -1.29 -3.39 -22.19
C ALA A 14 -2.14 -3.50 -23.47
N GLY A 15 -3.46 -3.26 -23.40
CA GLY A 15 -4.37 -3.35 -24.56
C GLY A 15 -4.54 -4.76 -25.13
N LEU A 16 -4.24 -5.81 -24.35
CA LEU A 16 -4.27 -7.20 -24.81
C LEU A 16 -5.62 -7.87 -24.57
N SER A 17 -6.08 -8.71 -25.49
CA SER A 17 -7.15 -9.66 -25.19
C SER A 17 -6.63 -10.83 -24.33
N GLN A 18 -7.53 -11.58 -23.70
CA GLN A 18 -7.14 -12.81 -22.98
C GLN A 18 -6.48 -13.82 -23.92
N GLU A 19 -6.88 -13.83 -25.19
CA GLU A 19 -6.30 -14.72 -26.21
C GLU A 19 -4.89 -14.28 -26.61
N ASP A 20 -4.64 -12.98 -26.72
CA ASP A 20 -3.31 -12.45 -27.05
C ASP A 20 -2.30 -12.73 -25.93
N LEU A 21 -2.73 -12.54 -24.68
CA LEU A 21 -1.89 -12.87 -23.52
C LEU A 21 -1.59 -14.37 -23.45
N ALA A 22 -2.59 -15.22 -23.75
CA ALA A 22 -2.43 -16.66 -23.79
C ALA A 22 -1.43 -17.09 -24.88
N LYS A 23 -1.52 -16.49 -26.08
CA LYS A 23 -0.58 -16.71 -27.18
C LYS A 23 0.85 -16.32 -26.78
N LYS A 24 1.04 -15.17 -26.15
CA LYS A 24 2.36 -14.70 -25.67
C LYS A 24 2.98 -15.65 -24.64
N LEU A 25 2.18 -16.26 -23.78
CA LEU A 25 2.64 -17.20 -22.74
C LEU A 25 2.71 -18.67 -23.20
N GLY A 26 2.21 -18.98 -24.40
CA GLY A 26 2.12 -20.36 -24.89
C GLY A 26 1.16 -21.23 -24.07
N ILE A 27 0.05 -20.67 -23.58
CA ILE A 27 -0.99 -21.38 -22.83
C ILE A 27 -2.38 -21.16 -23.45
N THR A 28 -3.40 -21.82 -22.90
CA THR A 28 -4.79 -21.68 -23.38
C THR A 28 -5.44 -20.41 -22.84
N GLN A 29 -6.31 -19.78 -23.63
CA GLN A 29 -7.15 -18.65 -23.19
C GLN A 29 -7.94 -18.99 -21.91
N LYS A 30 -8.45 -20.22 -21.81
CA LYS A 30 -9.12 -20.73 -20.61
C LYS A 30 -8.23 -20.67 -19.37
N SER A 31 -6.92 -20.86 -19.50
CA SER A 31 -5.98 -20.74 -18.37
C SER A 31 -5.88 -19.28 -17.91
N ILE A 32 -5.77 -18.33 -18.83
CA ILE A 32 -5.81 -16.89 -18.50
C ILE A 32 -7.13 -16.51 -17.82
N CYS A 33 -8.26 -16.95 -18.38
CA CYS A 33 -9.57 -16.70 -17.79
C CYS A 33 -9.68 -17.26 -16.37
N ASN A 34 -9.17 -18.48 -16.13
CA ASN A 34 -9.13 -19.06 -14.78
C ASN A 34 -8.23 -18.28 -13.82
N TYR A 35 -7.10 -17.75 -14.30
CA TYR A 35 -6.20 -16.92 -13.50
C TYR A 35 -6.89 -15.60 -13.13
N GLU A 36 -7.44 -14.89 -14.12
CA GLU A 36 -8.12 -13.60 -13.93
C GLU A 36 -9.39 -13.69 -13.07
N ASN A 37 -10.03 -14.86 -13.02
CA ASN A 37 -11.19 -15.12 -12.17
C ASN A 37 -10.81 -15.76 -10.83
N ASN A 38 -9.52 -15.90 -10.52
CA ASN A 38 -9.00 -16.50 -9.29
C ASN A 38 -9.48 -17.95 -9.03
N THR A 39 -9.93 -18.66 -10.07
CA THR A 39 -10.34 -20.06 -9.95
C THR A 39 -9.16 -21.02 -10.00
N ARG A 40 -8.01 -20.56 -10.50
CA ARG A 40 -6.78 -21.35 -10.56
C ARG A 40 -5.58 -20.44 -10.42
N PHE A 41 -4.54 -20.91 -9.75
CA PHE A 41 -3.22 -20.29 -9.74
C PHE A 41 -2.27 -21.03 -10.69
N PRO A 42 -1.31 -20.36 -11.36
CA PRO A 42 -0.32 -21.03 -12.19
C PRO A 42 0.53 -22.02 -11.39
N LYS A 43 0.63 -23.28 -11.84
CA LYS A 43 1.41 -24.31 -11.13
C LYS A 43 2.92 -24.25 -11.38
N GLY A 44 3.37 -23.44 -12.33
CA GLY A 44 4.76 -23.42 -12.78
C GLY A 44 5.35 -22.02 -12.78
N GLN A 45 6.58 -21.89 -12.25
CA GLN A 45 7.33 -20.64 -12.17
C GLN A 45 7.46 -19.94 -13.52
N LYS A 46 7.61 -20.71 -14.61
CA LYS A 46 7.73 -20.20 -15.98
C LYS A 46 6.59 -19.26 -16.38
N ILE A 47 5.36 -19.55 -15.98
CA ILE A 47 4.21 -18.69 -16.31
C ILE A 47 4.26 -17.39 -15.52
N ILE A 48 4.63 -17.46 -14.24
CA ILE A 48 4.70 -16.29 -13.36
C ILE A 48 5.82 -15.36 -13.84
N THR A 49 7.01 -15.91 -14.14
CA THR A 49 8.12 -15.13 -14.69
C THR A 49 7.77 -14.56 -16.07
N GLY A 50 7.12 -15.33 -16.96
CA GLY A 50 6.69 -14.82 -18.25
C GLY A 50 5.67 -13.69 -18.15
N LEU A 51 4.74 -13.75 -17.20
CA LEU A 51 3.81 -12.64 -16.92
C LEU A 51 4.55 -11.39 -16.43
N ALA A 52 5.53 -11.57 -15.54
CA ALA A 52 6.35 -10.49 -15.01
C ALA A 52 7.14 -9.80 -16.14
N GLU A 53 7.73 -10.57 -17.05
CA GLU A 53 8.45 -10.05 -18.22
C GLU A 53 7.52 -9.33 -19.22
N ILE A 54 6.36 -9.91 -19.55
CA ILE A 54 5.40 -9.31 -20.50
C ILE A 54 4.90 -7.95 -20.00
N PHE A 55 4.67 -7.82 -18.69
CA PHE A 55 4.15 -6.60 -18.08
C PHE A 55 5.23 -5.69 -17.49
N ASN A 56 6.50 -6.08 -17.58
CA ASN A 56 7.64 -5.34 -17.01
C ASN A 56 7.45 -5.01 -15.51
N VAL A 57 7.03 -6.00 -14.73
CA VAL A 57 6.86 -5.92 -13.27
C VAL A 57 7.71 -6.99 -12.58
N SER A 58 7.90 -6.89 -11.26
CA SER A 58 8.56 -7.96 -10.51
C SER A 58 7.62 -9.15 -10.28
N VAL A 59 8.19 -10.36 -10.17
CA VAL A 59 7.44 -11.55 -9.75
C VAL A 59 6.79 -11.32 -8.38
N ASP A 60 7.50 -10.68 -7.45
CA ASP A 60 6.99 -10.32 -6.12
C ASP A 60 5.76 -9.44 -6.20
N TYR A 61 5.72 -8.48 -7.14
CA TYR A 61 4.53 -7.66 -7.36
C TYR A 61 3.35 -8.52 -7.79
N LEU A 62 3.53 -9.52 -8.65
CA LEU A 62 2.41 -10.37 -9.08
C LEU A 62 1.85 -11.21 -7.93
N ILE A 63 2.73 -11.84 -7.15
CA ILE A 63 2.35 -12.87 -6.15
C ILE A 63 2.01 -12.32 -4.76
N SER A 64 2.41 -11.09 -4.44
CA SER A 64 2.12 -10.49 -3.13
C SER A 64 0.62 -10.18 -2.98
N ASP A 65 0.00 -10.42 -1.83
CA ASP A 65 -1.39 -9.97 -1.63
C ASP A 65 -1.42 -8.46 -1.33
N ASN A 66 -1.86 -7.67 -2.31
CA ASN A 66 -1.75 -6.19 -2.30
C ASN A 66 -3.04 -5.54 -1.81
N GLU A 67 -3.50 -5.85 -0.60
CA GLU A 67 -4.32 -4.86 0.11
C GLU A 67 -3.43 -3.91 0.94
N ASN A 68 -2.25 -4.37 1.36
CA ASN A 68 -1.31 -3.55 2.13
C ASN A 68 -0.35 -2.75 1.26
N VAL A 69 0.04 -3.29 0.10
CA VAL A 69 1.03 -2.63 -0.78
C VAL A 69 0.52 -1.29 -1.31
N SER A 70 -0.76 -1.14 -1.62
CA SER A 70 -1.31 0.14 -2.07
C SER A 70 -1.31 1.20 -0.95
N ARG A 71 -1.41 0.80 0.32
CA ARG A 71 -1.33 1.71 1.47
C ARG A 71 0.12 2.10 1.78
N ASP A 72 1.02 1.13 1.72
CA ASP A 72 2.45 1.31 1.90
C ASP A 72 3.06 2.16 0.78
N GLU A 73 2.69 1.89 -0.49
CA GLU A 73 3.11 2.67 -1.66
C GLU A 73 2.60 4.11 -1.59
N ASN A 74 1.37 4.34 -1.13
CA ASN A 74 0.82 5.68 -0.95
C ASN A 74 1.60 6.45 0.14
N PHE A 75 1.92 5.81 1.26
CA PHE A 75 2.72 6.40 2.33
C PHE A 75 4.15 6.74 1.86
N ILE A 76 4.81 5.77 1.21
CA ILE A 76 6.17 5.93 0.69
C ILE A 76 6.22 7.01 -0.40
N SER A 77 5.23 7.04 -1.29
CA SER A 77 5.15 8.03 -2.37
C SER A 77 4.89 9.43 -1.83
N SER A 78 4.04 9.57 -0.82
CA SER A 78 3.79 10.85 -0.14
C SER A 78 5.06 11.37 0.54
N ALA A 79 5.76 10.49 1.28
CA ALA A 79 7.04 10.84 1.91
C ALA A 79 8.11 11.24 0.88
N LYS A 80 8.15 10.58 -0.28
CA LYS A 80 9.04 10.97 -1.40
C LYS A 80 8.67 12.32 -1.97
N ALA A 81 7.38 12.60 -2.16
CA ALA A 81 6.91 13.86 -2.72
C ALA A 81 7.24 15.05 -1.80
N GLU A 82 7.11 14.86 -0.49
CA GLU A 82 7.33 15.92 0.50
C GLU A 82 8.82 16.08 0.89
N PHE A 83 9.56 14.97 1.02
CA PHE A 83 10.91 14.96 1.59
C PHE A 83 11.98 14.34 0.66
N GLY A 84 11.63 14.08 -0.60
CA GLY A 84 12.52 13.54 -1.60
C GLY A 84 12.98 12.10 -1.32
N TYR A 85 14.13 11.71 -1.89
CA TYR A 85 14.64 10.35 -1.76
C TYR A 85 15.00 9.96 -0.32
N LYS A 86 15.39 10.93 0.52
CA LYS A 86 15.69 10.69 1.94
C LYS A 86 14.42 10.28 2.70
N GLY A 87 13.32 11.02 2.55
CA GLY A 87 12.05 10.64 3.18
C GLY A 87 11.48 9.32 2.67
N LYS A 88 11.65 9.03 1.37
CA LYS A 88 11.34 7.71 0.82
C LYS A 88 12.06 6.60 1.60
N LYS A 89 13.38 6.74 1.77
CA LYS A 89 14.22 5.74 2.46
C LYS A 89 13.84 5.57 3.93
N GLU A 90 13.48 6.65 4.58
CA GLU A 90 13.03 6.64 5.97
C GLU A 90 11.68 5.94 6.12
N ALA A 91 10.71 6.26 5.25
CA ALA A 91 9.41 5.58 5.20
C ALA A 91 9.54 4.08 4.94
N GLU A 92 10.36 3.67 3.97
CA GLU A 92 10.68 2.27 3.70
C GLU A 92 11.28 1.57 4.94
N MET A 93 12.18 2.25 5.66
CA MET A 93 12.82 1.69 6.85
C MET A 93 11.84 1.49 8.00
N ILE A 94 10.98 2.47 8.26
CA ILE A 94 9.97 2.40 9.33
C ILE A 94 9.00 1.26 9.07
N LEU A 95 8.47 1.15 7.84
CA LEU A 95 7.58 0.06 7.46
C LEU A 95 8.27 -1.29 7.63
N LYS A 96 9.47 -1.45 7.07
CA LYS A 96 10.22 -2.72 7.15
C LYS A 96 10.47 -3.16 8.60
N ARG A 97 10.90 -2.24 9.47
CA ARG A 97 11.16 -2.55 10.88
C ARG A 97 9.88 -2.91 11.63
N THR A 98 8.80 -2.17 11.38
CA THR A 98 7.50 -2.43 12.01
C THR A 98 6.98 -3.79 11.55
N SER A 99 6.94 -4.08 10.25
CA SER A 99 6.50 -5.38 9.73
C SER A 99 7.33 -6.55 10.28
N ALA A 100 8.64 -6.38 10.46
CA ALA A 100 9.51 -7.42 11.03
C ALA A 100 9.16 -7.75 12.49
N VAL A 101 8.79 -6.76 13.30
CA VAL A 101 8.31 -6.97 14.68
C VAL A 101 7.01 -7.78 14.69
N LEU A 102 6.13 -7.55 13.71
CA LEU A 102 4.79 -8.16 13.66
C LEU A 102 4.76 -9.56 13.05
N ALA A 103 5.63 -9.85 12.09
CA ALA A 103 5.65 -11.13 11.38
C ALA A 103 6.31 -12.29 12.16
N GLY A 104 6.52 -12.14 13.47
CA GLY A 104 7.13 -13.18 14.32
C GLY A 104 8.61 -12.96 14.61
N GLY A 105 9.01 -11.72 14.89
CA GLY A 105 10.36 -11.40 15.35
C GLY A 105 10.70 -11.93 16.75
N GLU A 106 11.84 -11.51 17.29
CA GLU A 106 12.41 -11.96 18.57
C GLU A 106 11.63 -11.54 19.82
N LEU A 107 10.56 -10.74 19.67
CA LEU A 107 9.77 -10.22 20.77
C LEU A 107 8.61 -11.14 21.13
N SER A 108 8.33 -11.26 22.44
CA SER A 108 7.12 -11.93 22.91
C SER A 108 5.86 -11.15 22.52
N ASP A 109 4.69 -11.78 22.64
CA ASP A 109 3.44 -11.08 22.32
C ASP A 109 3.16 -9.94 23.31
N GLU A 110 3.55 -10.09 24.58
CA GLU A 110 3.48 -9.01 25.58
C GLU A 110 4.37 -7.81 25.22
N ASP A 111 5.58 -8.06 24.71
CA ASP A 111 6.50 -7.01 24.28
C ASP A 111 5.99 -6.30 23.02
N LYS A 112 5.35 -7.02 22.10
CA LYS A 112 4.69 -6.43 20.93
C LYS A 112 3.54 -5.52 21.36
N ASP A 113 2.71 -5.97 22.29
CA ASP A 113 1.60 -5.17 22.83
C ASP A 113 2.11 -3.88 23.51
N ALA A 114 3.18 -3.98 24.30
CA ALA A 114 3.81 -2.83 24.94
C ALA A 114 4.38 -1.83 23.92
N PHE A 115 5.02 -2.33 22.86
CA PHE A 115 5.52 -1.52 21.75
C PHE A 115 4.39 -0.75 21.05
N PHE A 116 3.30 -1.43 20.70
CA PHE A 116 2.16 -0.80 20.04
C PHE A 116 1.46 0.24 20.90
N LYS A 117 1.30 -0.04 22.19
CA LYS A 117 0.76 0.91 23.15
C LYS A 117 1.61 2.18 23.18
N SER A 118 2.93 2.03 23.26
CA SER A 118 3.88 3.14 23.28
C SER A 118 3.80 4.01 22.02
N ILE A 119 3.79 3.40 20.82
CA ILE A 119 3.64 4.14 19.55
C ILE A 119 2.30 4.88 19.48
N THR A 120 1.24 4.23 19.93
CA THR A 120 -0.12 4.78 19.91
C THR A 120 -0.22 6.01 20.82
N GLU A 121 0.34 5.93 22.02
CA GLU A 121 0.42 7.05 22.96
C GLU A 121 1.20 8.23 22.37
N ILE A 122 2.37 7.99 21.77
CA ILE A 122 3.17 9.01 21.10
C ILE A 122 2.35 9.73 20.00
N TYR A 123 1.61 8.98 19.18
CA TYR A 123 0.77 9.55 18.13
C TYR A 123 -0.34 10.45 18.70
N PHE A 124 -1.08 9.96 19.69
CA PHE A 124 -2.18 10.73 20.28
C PHE A 124 -1.68 11.97 21.02
N ASP A 125 -0.54 11.88 21.69
CA ASP A 125 0.11 13.02 22.33
C ASP A 125 0.53 14.11 21.32
N ALA A 126 1.15 13.71 20.21
CA ALA A 126 1.52 14.63 19.14
C ALA A 126 0.27 15.32 18.56
N LYS A 127 -0.81 14.57 18.33
CA LYS A 127 -2.09 15.07 17.81
C LYS A 127 -2.78 16.03 18.78
N GLN A 128 -2.78 15.73 20.08
CA GLN A 128 -3.34 16.62 21.11
C GLN A 128 -2.54 17.92 21.23
N LYS A 129 -1.20 17.84 21.21
CA LYS A 129 -0.32 19.03 21.24
C LYS A 129 -0.52 19.91 20.02
N ALA A 130 -0.66 19.34 18.82
CA ALA A 130 -0.98 20.07 17.60
C ALA A 130 -2.33 20.79 17.68
N ARG A 131 -3.38 20.11 18.20
CA ARG A 131 -4.70 20.72 18.44
C ARG A 131 -4.64 21.89 19.42
N LYS A 132 -3.92 21.76 20.55
CA LYS A 132 -3.76 22.83 21.54
C LYS A 132 -2.97 24.03 21.01
N LYS A 133 -1.99 23.80 20.12
CA LYS A 133 -1.11 24.84 19.54
C LYS A 133 -1.76 25.63 18.40
N TYR A 134 -2.52 24.97 17.52
CA TYR A 134 -3.11 25.61 16.32
C TYR A 134 -4.63 25.83 16.40
N GLY A 135 -5.34 25.19 17.34
CA GLY A 135 -6.79 25.35 17.52
C GLY A 135 -7.24 26.65 18.21
N LYS A 136 -6.32 27.51 18.68
CA LYS A 136 -6.66 28.78 19.37
C LYS A 136 -6.91 29.98 18.44
N LYS A 137 -6.64 29.89 17.12
CA LYS A 137 -6.64 31.06 16.22
C LYS A 137 -8.01 31.41 15.60
N SER A 138 -9.09 30.66 15.86
CA SER A 138 -10.42 30.92 15.28
C SER A 138 -11.47 31.49 16.25
N ALA A 139 -11.09 31.86 17.49
CA ALA A 139 -12.05 32.25 18.52
C ALA A 139 -12.03 33.74 18.93
N SER A 140 -11.31 34.61 18.21
CA SER A 140 -11.23 36.04 18.57
C SER A 140 -11.22 36.98 17.36
N ILE A 141 -12.32 37.00 16.61
CA ILE A 141 -12.77 38.14 15.79
C ILE A 141 -14.30 38.06 15.81
N GLY A 142 -15.12 39.01 16.25
CA GLY A 142 -14.95 40.27 16.93
C GLY A 142 -16.40 40.65 17.28
N ASN A 143 -16.69 40.84 18.56
CA ASN A 143 -17.96 41.38 19.02
C ASN A 143 -17.88 42.89 18.81
N ASP A 144 -18.52 43.42 17.77
CA ASP A 144 -18.73 44.86 17.70
C ASP A 144 -20.01 45.22 16.94
N GLY A 145 -20.86 45.97 17.64
CA GLY A 145 -21.84 46.90 17.08
C GLY A 145 -23.09 46.29 16.46
N ASN A 146 -24.17 46.22 17.24
CA ASN A 146 -25.42 46.74 16.70
C ASN A 146 -26.17 47.58 17.73
N LYS A 147 -25.99 48.89 17.59
CA LYS A 147 -26.71 49.96 18.28
C LYS A 147 -27.70 50.55 17.27
N THR A 148 -29.00 50.32 17.50
CA THR A 148 -30.15 51.22 17.17
C THR A 148 -30.39 51.51 15.67
N PRO A 149 -31.50 52.15 15.22
CA PRO A 149 -32.43 53.08 15.91
C PRO A 149 -33.42 52.41 16.86
#